data_AF-A0A1E7I9E3-F1
#
_entry.id   AF-A0A1E7I9E3-F1
#
_cell.length_a   1.000
_cell.length_b   1.000
_cell.length_c   1.000
_cell.angle_alpha   90.00
_cell.angle_beta   90.00
_cell.angle_gamma   90.00
#
_symmetry.space_group_name_H-M   'P 1'
#
loop_
_entity.id
_entity.type
_entity.pdbx_description
1 polymer ?
#
loop_
_entity_poly.entity_id
_entity_poly.type
_entity_poly.pdbx_seq_one_letter_code
_entity_poly.pdbx_strand_id
1 'polypeptide(L)'
;MEQFIKKIKLENLLSFSAPSCEIPLGNLNVLIGPNGSGKSNIIEAISLLQASPKELTEPIRRGGGIRDWLWKGASEIPVAEIEIVVNPLVAGTQNFRYKLAFTSIGQRFELADECLENEYPVQGQLEPNSVRYSFCQH
;
A
#
# COMPACT_ATOMS: atom_id res chain seq x y z
N MET A 1 22.46 1.09 10.67
CA MET A 1 21.00 1.14 10.89
C MET A 1 20.36 0.52 9.67
N GLU A 2 19.66 -0.59 9.86
CA GLU A 2 18.93 -1.25 8.78
C GLU A 2 17.57 -0.58 8.59
N GLN A 3 17.23 -0.35 7.33
CA GLN A 3 16.01 0.30 6.91
C GLN A 3 14.86 -0.70 6.88
N PHE A 4 13.74 -0.40 7.54
CA PHE A 4 12.57 -1.27 7.56
C PHE A 4 11.79 -1.27 6.23
N ILE A 5 11.19 -0.14 5.83
CA ILE A 5 10.48 -0.04 4.55
C ILE A 5 11.46 0.41 3.46
N LYS A 6 11.71 -0.42 2.45
CA LYS A 6 12.68 -0.16 1.38
C LYS A 6 12.09 0.61 0.21
N LYS A 7 10.85 0.31 -0.14
CA LYS A 7 10.14 0.91 -1.28
C LYS A 7 8.65 0.95 -1.00
N ILE A 8 7.97 1.90 -1.64
CA ILE A 8 6.51 2.00 -1.64
C ILE A 8 6.01 2.31 -3.06
N LYS A 9 4.91 1.71 -3.47
CA LYS A 9 4.20 1.95 -4.72
C LYS A 9 2.73 2.16 -4.40
N LEU A 10 2.12 3.21 -4.98
CA LEU A 10 0.76 3.63 -4.69
C LEU A 10 -0.03 3.74 -5.98
N GLU A 11 -1.08 2.95 -6.18
CA GLU A 11 -1.90 3.01 -7.40
C GLU A 11 -3.34 3.36 -7.06
N ASN A 12 -3.95 4.22 -7.89
CA ASN A 12 -5.32 4.73 -7.74
C ASN A 12 -5.67 5.22 -6.32
N LEU A 13 -4.69 5.77 -5.61
CA LEU A 13 -4.78 6.19 -4.21
C LEU A 13 -4.54 7.68 -4.08
N LEU A 14 -5.50 8.42 -3.53
CA LEU A 14 -5.41 9.86 -3.28
C LEU A 14 -5.01 10.64 -4.57
N SER A 15 -3.77 11.14 -4.65
CA SER A 15 -3.24 11.85 -5.82
C SER A 15 -2.45 10.97 -6.79
N PHE A 16 -2.30 9.67 -6.50
CA PHE A 16 -1.51 8.75 -7.30
C PHE A 16 -2.41 7.96 -8.26
N SER A 17 -2.27 8.21 -9.55
CA SER A 17 -2.94 7.45 -10.63
C SER A 17 -2.18 6.16 -10.95
N ALA A 18 -2.86 5.18 -11.52
CA ALA A 18 -2.20 4.05 -12.17
C ALA A 18 -1.84 4.38 -13.64
N PRO A 19 -0.70 3.89 -14.18
CA PRO A 19 0.40 3.24 -13.45
C PRO A 19 1.19 4.27 -12.63
N SER A 20 1.71 3.86 -11.47
CA SER A 20 2.54 4.71 -10.63
C SER A 20 4.01 4.27 -10.57
N CYS A 21 4.86 5.16 -10.09
CA CYS A 21 6.28 4.91 -9.91
C CYS A 21 6.56 4.33 -8.52
N GLU A 22 7.48 3.36 -8.44
CA GLU A 22 8.07 2.93 -7.17
C GLU A 22 8.89 4.06 -6.56
N ILE A 23 8.62 4.38 -5.30
CA ILE A 23 9.37 5.36 -4.53
C ILE A 23 10.34 4.60 -3.63
N PRO A 24 11.66 4.65 -3.89
CA PRO A 24 12.63 4.11 -2.95
C PRO A 24 12.63 4.96 -1.70
N LEU A 25 12.65 4.31 -0.55
CA LEU A 25 12.84 4.97 0.72
C LEU A 25 14.31 4.76 1.15
N GLY A 26 14.79 5.57 2.08
CA GLY A 26 16.02 5.37 2.82
C GLY A 26 15.79 5.43 4.34
N ASN A 27 16.88 5.42 5.10
CA ASN A 27 16.86 5.66 6.55
C ASN A 27 16.39 7.09 6.91
N LEU A 28 16.57 8.05 6.00
CA LEU A 28 16.05 9.40 6.08
C LEU A 28 15.42 9.75 4.73
N ASN A 29 14.15 10.13 4.74
CA ASN A 29 13.41 10.50 3.54
C ASN A 29 13.03 11.98 3.65
N VAL A 30 13.41 12.77 2.65
CA VAL A 30 13.03 14.19 2.54
C VAL A 30 12.11 14.35 1.35
N LEU A 31 10.82 14.60 1.61
CA LEU A 31 9.81 14.77 0.56
C LEU A 31 9.74 16.25 0.15
N ILE A 32 10.08 16.57 -1.10
CA ILE A 32 10.13 17.95 -1.63
C ILE A 32 9.23 18.06 -2.85
N GLY A 33 8.50 19.18 -2.98
CA GLY A 33 7.67 19.48 -4.15
C GLY A 33 6.66 20.59 -3.87
N PRO A 34 5.96 21.12 -4.90
CA PRO A 34 4.93 22.14 -4.75
C PRO A 34 3.77 21.71 -3.84
N ASN A 35 2.95 22.66 -3.37
CA ASN A 35 1.71 22.33 -2.68
C ASN A 35 0.80 21.49 -3.59
N GLY A 36 0.16 20.45 -3.03
CA GLY A 36 -0.67 19.52 -3.79
C GLY A 36 0.08 18.42 -4.55
N SER A 37 1.42 18.37 -4.49
CA SER A 37 2.22 17.35 -5.21
C SER A 37 2.15 15.92 -4.63
N GLY A 38 1.26 15.64 -3.67
CA GLY A 38 1.09 14.30 -3.10
C GLY A 38 2.03 13.91 -1.95
N LYS A 39 2.85 14.83 -1.41
CA LYS A 39 3.74 14.52 -0.27
C LYS A 39 2.99 14.01 0.95
N SER A 40 1.94 14.72 1.37
CA SER A 40 1.09 14.29 2.48
C SER A 40 0.42 12.94 2.19
N ASN A 41 0.07 12.67 0.93
CA ASN A 41 -0.57 11.42 0.55
C ASN A 41 0.35 10.20 0.72
N ILE A 42 1.68 10.35 0.61
CA ILE A 42 2.63 9.29 0.96
C ILE A 42 2.57 9.02 2.47
N ILE A 43 2.52 10.07 3.30
CA ILE A 43 2.41 9.95 4.75
C ILE A 43 1.08 9.33 5.17
N GLU A 44 -0.02 9.69 4.51
CA GLU A 44 -1.35 9.10 4.73
C GLU A 44 -1.35 7.61 4.37
N ALA A 45 -0.74 7.22 3.24
CA ALA A 45 -0.61 5.82 2.85
C ALA A 45 0.17 4.99 3.90
N ILE A 46 1.26 5.53 4.43
CA ILE A 46 2.03 4.89 5.51
C ILE A 46 1.21 4.82 6.81
N SER A 47 0.45 5.87 7.13
CA SER A 47 -0.45 5.89 8.29
C SER A 47 -1.55 4.82 8.17
N LEU A 48 -2.09 4.62 6.97
CA LEU A 48 -3.06 3.56 6.71
C LEU A 48 -2.45 2.16 6.90
N LEU A 49 -1.24 1.93 6.39
CA LEU A 49 -0.50 0.68 6.62
C LEU A 49 -0.25 0.43 8.12
N GLN A 50 0.08 1.46 8.89
CA GLN A 50 0.27 1.34 10.33
C GLN A 50 -1.02 0.92 11.07
N ALA A 51 -2.18 1.28 10.53
CA ALA A 51 -3.48 0.92 11.09
C ALA A 51 -3.97 -0.47 10.67
N SER A 52 -3.39 -1.08 9.63
CA SER A 52 -3.87 -2.35 9.05
C SER A 52 -3.99 -3.51 10.06
N PRO A 53 -3.10 -3.68 11.06
CA PRO A 53 -3.23 -4.78 12.03
C PRO A 53 -4.35 -4.58 13.04
N LYS A 54 -4.97 -3.40 13.11
CA LYS A 54 -5.97 -3.03 14.13
C LYS A 54 -7.32 -2.73 13.49
N GLU A 55 -7.40 -1.62 12.76
CA GLU A 55 -8.67 -1.11 12.22
C GLU A 55 -8.40 -0.15 11.05
N LEU A 56 -8.56 -0.65 9.81
CA LEU A 56 -8.41 0.16 8.58
C LEU A 56 -9.52 1.21 8.40
N THR A 57 -10.69 1.00 9.00
CA THR A 57 -11.84 1.90 8.86
C THR A 57 -11.64 3.22 9.59
N GLU A 58 -10.79 3.27 10.62
CA GLU A 58 -10.59 4.44 11.46
C GLU A 58 -9.86 5.58 10.71
N PRO A 59 -8.67 5.37 10.11
CA PRO A 59 -8.01 6.39 9.30
C PRO A 59 -8.86 6.81 8.09
N ILE A 60 -9.57 5.86 7.50
CA ILE A 60 -10.42 6.10 6.32
C ILE A 60 -11.56 7.06 6.66
N ARG A 61 -12.22 6.83 7.79
CA ARG A 61 -13.29 7.71 8.27
C ARG A 61 -12.78 9.11 8.62
N ARG A 62 -11.58 9.22 9.23
CA ARG A 62 -10.95 10.53 9.52
C ARG A 62 -10.60 11.29 8.24
N GLY A 63 -10.19 10.58 7.19
CA GLY A 63 -9.81 11.16 5.91
C GLY A 63 -10.97 11.50 4.97
N GLY A 64 -12.20 11.68 5.45
CA GLY A 64 -13.37 12.03 4.63
C GLY A 64 -14.17 10.84 4.09
N GLY A 65 -13.76 9.61 4.43
CA GLY A 65 -14.40 8.37 3.98
C GLY A 65 -13.72 7.76 2.76
N ILE A 66 -14.12 6.54 2.41
CA ILE A 66 -13.41 5.71 1.43
C ILE A 66 -13.24 6.37 0.05
N ARG A 67 -14.23 7.13 -0.43
CA ARG A 67 -14.15 7.79 -1.75
C ARG A 67 -13.10 8.88 -1.83
N ASP A 68 -12.72 9.49 -0.70
CA ASP A 68 -11.65 10.48 -0.67
C ASP A 68 -10.25 9.84 -0.73
N TRP A 69 -10.15 8.55 -0.38
CA TRP A 69 -8.93 7.76 -0.52
C TRP A 69 -8.70 7.21 -1.92
N LEU A 70 -9.76 7.07 -2.73
CA LEU A 70 -9.66 6.62 -4.12
C LEU A 70 -9.27 7.78 -5.04
N TRP A 71 -8.44 7.51 -6.03
CA TRP A 71 -8.02 8.51 -7.01
C TRP A 71 -9.22 9.02 -7.81
N LYS A 72 -9.42 10.34 -7.77
CA LYS A 72 -10.61 11.01 -8.34
C LYS A 72 -10.56 11.20 -9.86
N GLY A 73 -9.47 10.83 -10.50
CA GLY A 73 -9.32 10.96 -11.96
C GLY A 73 -9.79 9.73 -12.75
N ALA A 74 -10.21 8.65 -12.09
CA ALA A 74 -10.76 7.47 -12.75
C ALA A 74 -12.21 7.72 -13.20
N SER A 75 -12.60 7.14 -14.34
CA SER A 75 -13.99 7.20 -14.86
C SER A 75 -14.97 6.38 -14.03
N GLU A 76 -14.48 5.34 -13.37
CA GLU A 76 -15.23 4.45 -12.49
C GLU A 76 -14.57 4.38 -11.11
N ILE A 77 -15.22 3.77 -10.13
CA ILE A 77 -14.66 3.58 -8.78
C ILE A 77 -13.47 2.61 -8.90
N PRO A 78 -12.22 3.06 -8.68
CA PRO A 78 -11.06 2.20 -8.87
C PRO A 78 -10.82 1.29 -7.66
N VAL A 79 -9.93 0.31 -7.84
CA VAL A 79 -9.26 -0.37 -6.73
C VAL A 79 -7.98 0.39 -6.45
N ALA A 80 -7.85 0.91 -5.23
CA ALA A 80 -6.62 1.52 -4.74
C ALA A 80 -5.68 0.43 -4.21
N GLU A 81 -4.38 0.60 -4.41
CA GLU A 81 -3.37 -0.37 -4.02
C GLU A 81 -2.17 0.31 -3.37
N ILE A 82 -1.71 -0.27 -2.26
CA ILE A 82 -0.48 0.08 -1.59
C ILE A 82 0.41 -1.16 -1.58
N GLU A 83 1.55 -1.08 -2.25
CA GLU A 83 2.58 -2.12 -2.21
C GLU A 83 3.82 -1.56 -1.50
N ILE A 84 4.39 -2.33 -0.57
CA ILE A 84 5.66 -2.04 0.08
C ILE A 84 6.59 -3.24 0.05
N VAL A 85 7.89 -2.95 -0.03
CA VAL A 85 8.93 -3.95 0.25
C VAL A 85 9.52 -3.64 1.62
N VAL A 86 9.48 -4.60 2.53
CA VAL A 86 9.98 -4.48 3.91
C VAL A 86 11.14 -5.43 4.17
N ASN A 87 12.14 -4.95 4.89
CA ASN A 87 13.22 -5.77 5.43
C ASN A 87 12.84 -6.22 6.85
N PRO A 88 12.55 -7.51 7.07
CA PRO A 88 12.42 -8.03 8.43
C PRO A 88 13.76 -7.84 9.15
N LEU A 89 13.78 -7.08 10.24
CA LEU A 89 15.00 -6.73 11.00
C LEU A 89 15.63 -7.93 11.74
N VAL A 90 15.46 -9.14 11.20
CA VAL A 90 16.01 -10.40 11.65
C VAL A 90 17.09 -10.81 10.66
N ALA A 91 18.29 -11.12 11.15
CA ALA A 91 19.41 -11.49 10.30
C ALA A 91 19.10 -12.79 9.54
N GLY A 92 19.37 -12.80 8.23
CA GLY A 92 19.23 -14.00 7.38
C GLY A 92 17.84 -14.22 6.77
N THR A 93 16.85 -13.36 7.07
CA THR A 93 15.56 -13.36 6.37
C THR A 93 15.60 -12.47 5.12
N GLN A 94 14.97 -12.93 4.04
CA GLN A 94 14.78 -12.10 2.85
C GLN A 94 13.72 -11.02 3.08
N ASN A 95 13.68 -10.02 2.20
CA ASN A 95 12.62 -8.99 2.26
C ASN A 95 11.26 -9.61 1.93
N PHE A 96 10.21 -8.97 2.42
CA PHE A 96 8.83 -9.29 2.07
C PHE A 96 8.21 -8.19 1.22
N ARG A 97 7.37 -8.57 0.27
CA ARG A 97 6.43 -7.69 -0.42
C ARG A 97 5.08 -7.80 0.27
N TYR A 98 4.54 -6.67 0.73
CA TYR A 98 3.19 -6.58 1.27
C TYR A 98 2.34 -5.70 0.35
N LYS A 99 1.14 -6.18 0.02
CA LYS A 99 0.18 -5.54 -0.85
C LYS A 99 -1.16 -5.45 -0.13
N LEU A 100 -1.72 -4.24 -0.10
CA LEU A 100 -3.07 -3.95 0.39
C LEU A 100 -3.87 -3.29 -0.72
N ALA A 101 -4.95 -3.93 -1.16
CA ALA A 101 -5.83 -3.40 -2.20
C ALA A 101 -7.26 -3.28 -1.67
N PHE A 102 -7.89 -2.13 -1.91
CA PHE A 102 -9.23 -1.84 -1.42
C PHE A 102 -10.03 -0.97 -2.37
N THR A 103 -11.35 -0.98 -2.22
CA THR A 103 -12.25 -0.17 -3.05
C THR A 103 -13.47 0.30 -2.24
N SER A 104 -14.43 0.91 -2.93
CA SER A 104 -15.71 1.32 -2.34
C SER A 104 -16.89 0.59 -2.96
N ILE A 105 -17.62 -0.18 -2.15
CA ILE A 105 -18.92 -0.74 -2.52
C ILE A 105 -19.99 -0.09 -1.64
N GLY A 106 -21.01 0.50 -2.26
CA GLY A 106 -22.10 1.15 -1.51
C GLY A 106 -21.65 2.22 -0.51
N GLN A 107 -20.59 2.98 -0.84
CA GLN A 107 -19.95 3.98 0.04
C GLN A 107 -19.23 3.42 1.29
N ARG A 108 -19.03 2.11 1.35
CA ARG A 108 -18.27 1.45 2.43
C ARG A 108 -16.89 1.05 1.94
N PHE A 109 -15.96 0.92 2.89
CA PHE A 109 -14.66 0.31 2.64
C PHE A 109 -14.84 -1.17 2.34
N GLU A 110 -14.26 -1.63 1.24
CA GLU A 110 -14.18 -3.04 0.89
C GLU A 110 -12.71 -3.42 0.69
N LEU A 111 -12.27 -4.46 1.39
CA LEU A 111 -10.95 -5.04 1.18
C LEU A 111 -11.02 -5.96 -0.04
N ALA A 112 -10.30 -5.61 -1.11
CA ALA A 112 -10.32 -6.38 -2.35
C ALA A 112 -9.27 -7.50 -2.33
N ASP A 113 -8.08 -7.20 -1.82
CA ASP A 113 -6.97 -8.15 -1.73
C ASP A 113 -5.98 -7.71 -0.66
N GLU A 114 -5.38 -8.69 0.03
CA GLU A 114 -4.26 -8.48 0.93
C GLU A 114 -3.27 -9.63 0.73
N CYS A 115 -2.01 -9.31 0.45
CA CYS A 115 -0.98 -10.32 0.19
C CYS A 115 0.30 -9.97 0.93
N LEU A 116 0.88 -10.98 1.59
CA LEU A 116 2.24 -10.94 2.11
C LEU A 116 3.04 -12.06 1.45
N GLU A 117 4.10 -11.70 0.74
CA GLU A 117 4.93 -12.67 0.03
C GLU A 117 6.41 -12.34 0.17
N ASN A 118 7.27 -13.31 -0.14
CA ASN A 118 8.69 -13.05 -0.29
C ASN A 118 8.95 -12.09 -1.46
N GLU A 119 9.93 -11.18 -1.34
CA GLU A 119 10.28 -10.30 -2.48
C GLU A 119 10.75 -11.12 -3.68
N TYR A 120 11.46 -12.24 -3.41
CA TYR A 120 11.96 -13.18 -4.42
C TYR A 120 11.56 -14.63 -4.08
N PRO A 121 11.44 -15.52 -5.08
CA PRO A 121 11.29 -16.95 -4.84
C PRO A 121 12.40 -17.51 -3.96
N VAL A 122 12.08 -18.49 -3.10
CA VAL A 122 13.12 -19.26 -2.41
C VAL A 122 13.84 -20.11 -3.45
N GLN A 123 15.15 -20.29 -3.29
CA GLN A 123 15.97 -21.04 -4.22
C GLN A 123 15.35 -22.42 -4.55
N GLY A 124 15.06 -22.65 -5.84
CA GLY A 124 14.41 -23.88 -6.32
C GLY A 124 12.88 -23.79 -6.48
N GLN A 125 12.24 -22.67 -6.15
CA GLN A 125 10.84 -22.38 -6.45
C GLN A 125 10.72 -21.37 -7.59
N LEU A 126 9.68 -21.52 -8.43
CA LEU A 126 9.38 -20.58 -9.52
C LEU A 126 8.65 -19.32 -9.01
N GLU A 127 7.84 -19.48 -7.97
CA GLU A 127 7.01 -18.42 -7.40
C GLU A 127 7.41 -18.11 -5.96
N PRO A 128 7.27 -16.84 -5.50
CA PRO A 128 7.44 -16.49 -4.10
C PRO A 128 6.45 -17.22 -3.20
N ASN A 129 6.90 -17.62 -2.00
CA ASN A 129 5.97 -18.08 -0.97
C ASN A 129 5.12 -16.89 -0.54
N SER A 130 3.80 -17.05 -0.60
CA SER A 130 2.82 -16.01 -0.29
C SER A 130 1.77 -16.52 0.69
N VAL A 131 1.30 -15.61 1.55
CA VAL A 131 0.08 -15.70 2.32
C VAL A 131 -0.83 -14.61 1.78
N ARG A 132 -1.94 -15.02 1.16
CA ARG A 132 -2.87 -14.10 0.49
C ARG A 132 -4.27 -14.29 1.04
N TYR A 133 -4.87 -13.18 1.43
CA TYR A 133 -6.28 -13.06 1.76
C TYR A 133 -6.97 -12.32 0.61
N SER A 134 -7.63 -13.07 -0.27
CA SER A 134 -8.46 -12.50 -1.33
C SER A 134 -9.92 -12.65 -0.95
N PHE A 135 -10.66 -11.55 -0.95
CA PHE A 135 -12.09 -11.55 -0.63
C PHE A 135 -12.86 -11.64 -1.95
N CYS A 136 -13.60 -12.73 -2.16
CA CYS A 136 -14.48 -12.87 -3.32
C CYS A 136 -15.62 -11.86 -3.20
N GLN A 137 -15.63 -10.87 -4.09
CA GLN A 137 -16.77 -9.96 -4.27
C GLN A 137 -18.02 -10.79 -4.58
N HIS A 138 -19.06 -10.66 -3.75
CA HIS A 138 -20.40 -11.21 -3.99
C HIS A 138 -21.30 -10.14 -4.59
#